data_AF-A0A943QU98-F1
#
_entry.id   AF-A0A943QU98-F1
#
_cell.length_a   1.000
_cell.length_b   1.000
_cell.length_c   1.000
_cell.angle_alpha   90.00
_cell.angle_beta   90.00
_cell.angle_gamma   90.00
#
_symmetry.space_group_name_H-M   'P 1'
#
loop_
_entity.id
_entity.type
_entity.pdbx_description
1 polymer ?
#
loop_
_entity_poly.entity_id
_entity_poly.type
_entity_poly.pdbx_seq_one_letter_code
_entity_poly.pdbx_strand_id
1 'polypeptide(L)'
;MKKLFLIVAAMFVAVSFSACSDDDKGDNKIDPNQIAGTWQITLIEGWSLGNNGLREEWSDSYPAIDDDNYYWIYSFDGHGKMKRVSYTERGVNSSANGAYTISDNFLTIVEKDENKDYEETLKFQIKKLTSSQLILFEHRITPEYTEEDTYTYKRVN
;
A
#
# COMPACT_ATOMS: atom_id res chain seq x y z
N MET A 1 56.31 -27.04 -3.12
CA MET A 1 56.84 -25.80 -3.69
C MET A 1 55.70 -24.79 -3.84
N LYS A 2 55.93 -23.58 -3.29
CA LYS A 2 55.24 -22.27 -3.44
C LYS A 2 53.70 -22.21 -3.57
N LYS A 3 53.11 -21.64 -2.52
CA LYS A 3 51.82 -20.96 -2.49
C LYS A 3 51.88 -19.73 -3.42
N LEU A 4 50.83 -19.48 -4.19
CA LEU A 4 50.61 -18.17 -4.81
C LEU A 4 49.17 -17.74 -4.54
N PHE A 5 49.06 -16.69 -3.72
CA PHE A 5 47.84 -15.94 -3.49
C PHE A 5 47.53 -15.11 -4.75
N LEU A 6 46.31 -15.19 -5.26
CA LEU A 6 45.76 -14.23 -6.21
C LEU A 6 44.70 -13.40 -5.47
N ILE A 7 45.08 -12.16 -5.16
CA ILE A 7 44.16 -11.11 -4.70
C ILE A 7 43.48 -10.59 -5.97
N VAL A 8 42.17 -10.83 -6.10
CA VAL A 8 41.33 -10.12 -7.08
C VAL A 8 40.65 -8.98 -6.33
N ALA A 9 41.07 -7.77 -6.69
CA ALA A 9 40.54 -6.53 -6.15
C ALA A 9 39.05 -6.39 -6.54
N ALA A 10 38.23 -6.14 -5.53
CA ALA A 10 36.84 -5.72 -5.69
C ALA A 10 36.80 -4.29 -6.26
N MET A 11 36.18 -4.12 -7.42
CA MET A 11 35.65 -2.84 -7.88
C MET A 11 34.28 -3.12 -8.52
N PHE A 12 33.26 -3.29 -7.69
CA PHE A 12 31.90 -2.97 -8.12
C PHE A 12 31.64 -1.54 -7.66
N VAL A 13 31.75 -0.64 -8.63
CA VAL A 13 31.31 0.74 -8.53
C VAL A 13 29.86 0.71 -8.09
N ALA A 14 29.59 1.22 -6.89
CA ALA A 14 28.23 1.53 -6.49
C ALA A 14 27.69 2.53 -7.51
N VAL A 15 26.85 2.06 -8.44
CA VAL A 15 25.97 2.93 -9.20
C VAL A 15 25.01 3.53 -8.19
N SER A 16 25.40 4.69 -7.67
CA SER A 16 24.48 5.56 -6.98
C SER A 16 23.47 5.96 -8.05
N PHE A 17 22.28 5.35 -7.98
CA PHE A 17 21.11 5.89 -8.63
C PHE A 17 20.85 7.27 -8.01
N SER A 18 21.54 8.28 -8.52
CA SER A 18 21.08 9.66 -8.44
C SER A 18 19.92 9.77 -9.42
N ALA A 19 18.76 9.28 -9.00
CA ALA A 19 17.50 9.71 -9.57
C ALA A 19 17.23 11.13 -9.06
N CYS A 20 18.02 12.09 -9.53
CA CYS A 20 17.58 13.48 -9.58
C CYS A 20 16.78 13.61 -10.87
N SER A 21 15.46 13.67 -10.71
CA SER A 21 14.60 14.40 -11.63
C SER A 21 13.95 15.51 -10.83
N ASP A 22 14.55 16.69 -10.96
CA ASP A 22 13.94 18.03 -10.95
C ASP A 22 12.87 18.36 -9.91
N ASP A 23 13.33 19.18 -8.95
CA ASP A 23 12.82 20.49 -8.54
C ASP A 23 11.33 20.72 -8.23
N ASP A 24 11.17 21.22 -7.00
CA ASP A 24 10.01 21.81 -6.35
C ASP A 24 8.86 20.84 -6.02
N LYS A 25 8.67 20.55 -4.73
CA LYS A 25 7.61 21.14 -3.87
C LYS A 25 7.64 20.54 -2.47
N GLY A 26 8.25 21.26 -1.53
CA GLY A 26 7.99 21.12 -0.10
C GLY A 26 8.52 19.84 0.55
N ASP A 27 9.08 20.02 1.73
CA ASP A 27 8.82 19.31 2.98
C ASP A 27 7.45 18.58 3.13
N ASN A 28 7.01 17.80 2.14
CA ASN A 28 5.93 16.81 2.23
C ASN A 28 6.38 15.59 3.04
N LYS A 29 7.05 15.84 4.18
CA LYS A 29 7.35 14.82 5.15
C LYS A 29 6.02 14.37 5.73
N ILE A 30 5.64 13.14 5.43
CA ILE A 30 4.47 12.50 6.00
C ILE A 30 4.69 12.42 7.51
N ASP A 31 3.74 12.96 8.28
CA ASP A 31 3.71 12.76 9.72
C ASP A 31 2.98 11.45 10.01
N PRO A 32 3.69 10.37 10.42
CA PRO A 32 3.07 9.08 10.66
C PRO A 32 2.01 9.13 11.76
N ASN A 33 2.07 10.13 12.66
CA ASN A 33 1.07 10.27 13.73
C ASN A 33 -0.33 10.60 13.20
N GLN A 34 -0.44 11.11 11.97
CA GLN A 34 -1.72 11.42 11.35
C GLN A 34 -2.49 10.19 10.86
N ILE A 35 -1.85 9.01 10.82
CA ILE A 35 -2.53 7.77 10.37
C ILE A 35 -3.59 7.30 11.38
N ALA A 36 -3.43 7.65 12.66
CA ALA A 36 -4.31 7.20 13.71
C ALA A 36 -5.77 7.65 13.47
N GLY A 37 -6.69 6.68 13.57
CA GLY A 37 -8.11 6.88 13.31
C GLY A 37 -8.66 5.88 12.30
N THR A 38 -9.91 6.14 11.90
CA THR A 38 -10.65 5.25 10.99
C THR A 38 -10.80 5.88 9.62
N TRP A 39 -10.54 5.08 8.58
CA TRP A 39 -10.43 5.48 7.19
C TRP A 39 -11.34 4.60 6.34
N GLN A 40 -12.34 5.21 5.70
CA GLN A 40 -13.26 4.52 4.80
C GLN A 40 -12.78 4.67 3.36
N ILE A 41 -12.74 3.57 2.60
CA ILE A 41 -12.45 3.61 1.16
C ILE A 41 -13.55 4.41 0.45
N THR A 42 -13.14 5.19 -0.55
CA THR A 42 -14.06 6.01 -1.36
C THR A 42 -13.86 5.81 -2.85
N LEU A 43 -12.64 5.46 -3.28
CA LEU A 43 -12.30 5.32 -4.68
C LEU A 43 -11.07 4.43 -4.82
N ILE A 44 -11.10 3.55 -5.82
CA ILE A 44 -9.92 2.89 -6.37
C ILE A 44 -9.83 3.24 -7.84
N GLU A 45 -8.68 3.73 -8.27
CA GLU A 45 -8.37 3.97 -9.67
C GLU A 45 -7.07 3.26 -10.01
N GLY A 46 -7.03 2.60 -11.15
CA GLY A 46 -5.88 1.80 -11.50
C GLY A 46 -5.91 1.26 -12.91
N TRP A 47 -4.86 0.51 -13.22
CA TRP A 47 -4.70 -0.19 -14.47
C TRP A 47 -3.88 -1.46 -14.29
N SER A 48 -4.14 -2.46 -15.12
CA SER A 48 -3.27 -3.62 -15.28
C SER A 48 -2.82 -3.76 -16.73
N LEU A 49 -1.63 -4.31 -16.93
CA LEU A 49 -1.10 -4.73 -18.21
C LEU A 49 -0.73 -6.21 -18.11
N GLY A 50 -1.54 -7.05 -18.74
CA GLY A 50 -1.28 -8.48 -18.83
C GLY A 50 -0.10 -8.80 -19.75
N ASN A 51 0.53 -9.96 -19.55
CA ASN A 51 1.62 -10.44 -20.40
C ASN A 51 1.21 -10.71 -21.86
N ASN A 52 -0.10 -10.79 -22.14
CA ASN A 52 -0.69 -10.84 -23.48
C ASN A 52 -0.78 -9.46 -24.15
N GLY A 53 -0.37 -8.39 -23.45
CA GLY A 53 -0.42 -7.00 -23.92
C GLY A 53 -1.79 -6.34 -23.77
N LEU A 54 -2.78 -7.00 -23.17
CA LEU A 54 -4.07 -6.40 -22.86
C LEU A 54 -3.93 -5.48 -21.66
N ARG A 55 -4.44 -4.26 -21.82
CA ARG A 55 -4.51 -3.25 -20.76
C ARG A 55 -5.95 -3.10 -20.31
N GLU A 56 -6.16 -3.19 -19.01
CA GLU A 56 -7.44 -2.94 -18.37
C GLU A 56 -7.28 -1.75 -17.44
N GLU A 57 -8.33 -0.92 -17.33
CA GLU A 57 -8.35 0.28 -16.50
C GLU A 57 -9.66 0.30 -15.72
N TRP A 58 -9.61 0.81 -14.49
CA TRP A 58 -10.78 0.88 -13.61
C TRP A 58 -10.83 2.18 -12.81
N SER A 59 -12.04 2.53 -12.38
CA SER A 59 -12.34 3.67 -11.52
C SER A 59 -13.60 3.33 -10.73
N ASP A 60 -13.42 2.71 -9.57
CA ASP A 60 -14.49 2.14 -8.75
C ASP A 60 -14.75 3.00 -7.53
N SER A 61 -15.96 3.55 -7.46
CA SER A 61 -16.41 4.36 -6.34
C SER A 61 -17.00 3.49 -5.23
N TYR A 62 -16.72 3.87 -3.97
CA TYR A 62 -17.19 3.16 -2.79
C TYR A 62 -18.08 4.03 -1.90
N PRO A 63 -19.18 3.50 -1.33
CA PRO A 63 -19.64 2.10 -1.43
C PRO A 63 -20.03 1.65 -2.85
N ALA A 64 -19.66 0.43 -3.20
CA ALA A 64 -19.91 -0.17 -4.52
C ALA A 64 -21.39 -0.56 -4.63
N ILE A 65 -22.17 0.28 -5.31
CA ILE A 65 -23.64 0.16 -5.37
C ILE A 65 -24.08 -1.15 -6.05
N ASP A 66 -23.30 -1.60 -7.02
CA ASP A 66 -23.51 -2.84 -7.76
C ASP A 66 -23.09 -4.11 -7.01
N ASP A 67 -22.40 -3.96 -5.88
CA ASP A 67 -21.97 -5.05 -5.00
C ASP A 67 -22.55 -4.90 -3.58
N ASP A 68 -23.87 -4.88 -3.45
CA ASP A 68 -24.56 -4.81 -2.14
C ASP A 68 -24.07 -3.63 -1.27
N ASN A 69 -23.77 -2.48 -1.88
CA ASN A 69 -23.13 -1.33 -1.22
C ASN A 69 -21.85 -1.72 -0.45
N TYR A 70 -21.00 -2.56 -1.04
CA TYR A 70 -19.79 -3.05 -0.42
C TYR A 70 -18.78 -1.91 -0.19
N TYR A 71 -18.15 -1.89 0.98
CA TYR A 71 -16.98 -1.05 1.28
C TYR A 71 -16.22 -1.60 2.48
N TRP A 72 -15.01 -1.08 2.73
CA TRP A 72 -14.28 -1.36 3.97
C TRP A 72 -13.77 -0.09 4.64
N ILE A 73 -13.45 -0.27 5.92
CA ILE A 73 -12.75 0.71 6.75
C ILE A 73 -11.48 0.09 7.32
N TYR A 74 -10.45 0.90 7.45
CA TYR A 74 -9.26 0.62 8.25
C TYR A 74 -9.26 1.49 9.50
N SER A 75 -9.09 0.89 10.67
CA SER A 75 -8.83 1.60 11.93
C SER A 75 -7.39 1.37 12.36
N PHE A 76 -6.61 2.43 12.48
CA PHE A 76 -5.22 2.41 12.97
C PHE A 76 -5.16 3.03 14.37
N ASP A 77 -4.50 2.35 15.31
CA ASP A 77 -4.44 2.77 16.72
C ASP A 77 -3.38 3.85 17.02
N GLY A 78 -2.52 4.19 16.07
CA GLY A 78 -1.37 5.09 16.28
C GLY A 78 -0.14 4.40 16.87
N HIS A 79 -0.24 3.11 17.21
CA HIS A 79 0.77 2.32 17.92
C HIS A 79 1.11 1.01 17.21
N GLY A 80 0.76 0.88 15.93
CA GLY A 80 1.15 -0.22 15.06
C GLY A 80 0.16 -1.39 15.04
N LYS A 81 -1.05 -1.26 15.59
CA LYS A 81 -2.13 -2.22 15.39
C LYS A 81 -3.24 -1.65 14.53
N MET A 82 -3.84 -2.53 13.75
CA MET A 82 -4.94 -2.15 12.87
C MET A 82 -6.06 -3.17 12.88
N LYS A 83 -7.23 -2.71 12.46
CA LYS A 83 -8.41 -3.54 12.17
C LYS A 83 -9.00 -3.12 10.83
N ARG A 84 -9.32 -4.09 9.98
CA ARG A 84 -10.15 -3.89 8.79
C ARG A 84 -11.54 -4.43 9.06
N VAL A 85 -12.57 -3.70 8.64
CA VAL A 85 -13.95 -4.21 8.62
C VAL A 85 -14.54 -3.89 7.27
N SER A 86 -15.12 -4.88 6.61
CA SER A 86 -15.93 -4.69 5.41
C SER A 86 -17.41 -4.81 5.72
N TYR A 87 -18.20 -4.07 4.96
CA TYR A 87 -19.64 -3.93 5.11
C TYR A 87 -20.32 -4.16 3.77
N THR A 88 -21.56 -4.61 3.81
CA THR A 88 -22.55 -4.53 2.72
C THR A 88 -23.85 -3.95 3.28
N GLU A 89 -24.92 -3.85 2.48
CA GLU A 89 -26.25 -3.45 2.95
C GLU A 89 -26.76 -4.34 4.10
N ARG A 90 -26.27 -5.58 4.19
CA ARG A 90 -26.66 -6.56 5.21
C ARG A 90 -25.91 -6.39 6.54
N GLY A 91 -24.96 -5.45 6.60
CA GLY A 91 -24.14 -5.18 7.79
C GLY A 91 -22.69 -5.62 7.61
N VAL A 92 -22.07 -6.11 8.68
CA VAL A 92 -20.66 -6.54 8.66
C VAL A 92 -20.52 -7.78 7.79
N ASN A 93 -19.67 -7.70 6.76
CA ASN A 93 -19.38 -8.81 5.86
C ASN A 93 -18.17 -9.62 6.33
N SER A 94 -17.06 -8.95 6.66
CA SER A 94 -15.87 -9.60 7.23
C SER A 94 -15.01 -8.63 8.03
N SER A 95 -14.11 -9.15 8.86
CA SER A 95 -13.10 -8.35 9.54
C SER A 95 -11.76 -9.06 9.63
N ALA A 96 -10.69 -8.29 9.63
CA ALA A 96 -9.33 -8.73 9.87
C ALA A 96 -8.68 -7.87 10.96
N ASN A 97 -7.78 -8.46 11.74
CA ASN A 97 -6.93 -7.71 12.66
C ASN A 97 -5.49 -7.81 12.17
N GLY A 98 -4.66 -6.86 12.54
CA GLY A 98 -3.31 -6.85 12.02
C GLY A 98 -2.38 -5.88 12.71
N ALA A 99 -1.18 -5.81 12.17
CA ALA A 99 -0.18 -4.83 12.52
C ALA A 99 0.09 -3.91 11.33
N TYR A 100 0.62 -2.73 11.60
CA TYR A 100 1.08 -1.84 10.55
C TYR A 100 2.36 -1.10 10.96
N THR A 101 3.14 -0.69 9.96
CA THR A 101 4.31 0.17 10.14
C THR A 101 4.33 1.25 9.07
N ILE A 102 4.91 2.41 9.41
CA ILE A 102 5.18 3.48 8.45
C ILE A 102 6.68 3.77 8.46
N SER A 103 7.34 3.63 7.32
CA SER A 103 8.75 3.97 7.12
C SER A 103 8.95 4.51 5.71
N ASP A 104 9.73 5.60 5.57
CA ASP A 104 10.10 6.17 4.27
C ASP A 104 8.90 6.42 3.32
N ASN A 105 7.80 6.93 3.87
CA ASN A 105 6.52 7.14 3.16
C ASN A 105 5.83 5.86 2.67
N PHE A 106 6.21 4.68 3.17
CA PHE A 106 5.50 3.44 2.91
C PHE A 106 4.71 3.01 4.14
N LEU A 107 3.44 2.67 3.93
CA LEU A 107 2.59 1.96 4.88
C LEU A 107 2.69 0.46 4.56
N THR A 108 3.12 -0.33 5.54
CA THR A 108 3.07 -1.80 5.46
C THR A 108 2.00 -2.30 6.41
N ILE A 109 1.07 -3.10 5.94
CA ILE A 109 0.00 -3.72 6.72
C ILE A 109 0.21 -5.24 6.69
N VAL A 110 0.08 -5.88 7.84
CA VAL A 110 0.04 -7.33 7.96
C VAL A 110 -1.32 -7.71 8.52
N GLU A 111 -2.23 -8.16 7.65
CA GLU A 111 -3.56 -8.65 8.02
C GLU A 111 -3.49 -10.12 8.41
N LYS A 112 -4.26 -10.49 9.43
CA LYS A 112 -4.44 -11.88 9.86
C LYS A 112 -5.92 -12.17 10.04
N ASP A 113 -6.35 -13.33 9.58
CA ASP A 113 -7.69 -13.83 9.92
C ASP A 113 -7.76 -14.24 11.40
N GLU A 114 -8.97 -14.43 11.91
CA GLU A 114 -9.19 -14.74 13.33
C GLU A 114 -8.55 -16.09 13.74
N ASN A 115 -8.45 -17.03 12.80
CA ASN A 115 -7.86 -18.35 13.01
C ASN A 115 -6.34 -18.36 12.85
N LYS A 116 -5.74 -17.28 12.31
CA LYS A 116 -4.31 -17.11 11.98
C LYS A 116 -3.78 -18.10 10.95
N ASP A 117 -4.68 -18.70 10.17
CA ASP A 117 -4.31 -19.61 9.08
C ASP A 117 -4.01 -18.84 7.78
N TYR A 118 -4.38 -17.56 7.74
CA TYR A 118 -4.09 -16.64 6.65
C TYR A 118 -3.38 -15.39 7.16
N GLU A 119 -2.26 -15.05 6.50
CA GLU A 119 -1.52 -13.81 6.70
C GLU A 119 -1.24 -13.17 5.34
N GLU A 120 -1.61 -11.90 5.20
CA GLU A 120 -1.34 -11.10 4.01
C GLU A 120 -0.52 -9.88 4.38
N THR A 121 0.54 -9.61 3.60
CA THR A 121 1.33 -8.39 3.74
C THR A 121 1.08 -7.48 2.56
N LEU A 122 0.52 -6.30 2.84
CA LEU A 122 0.25 -5.24 1.87
C LEU A 122 1.26 -4.13 2.08
N LYS A 123 1.78 -3.56 0.99
CA LYS A 123 2.72 -2.44 1.05
C LYS A 123 2.31 -1.33 0.09
N PHE A 124 2.01 -0.17 0.66
CA PHE A 124 1.55 1.00 -0.07
C PHE A 124 2.55 2.14 0.05
N GLN A 125 2.81 2.85 -1.04
CA GLN A 125 3.35 4.20 -0.95
C GLN A 125 2.24 5.15 -0.50
N ILE A 126 2.47 5.90 0.57
CA ILE A 126 1.56 6.96 1.01
C ILE A 126 1.82 8.17 0.10
N LYS A 127 0.85 8.52 -0.74
CA LYS A 127 0.91 9.71 -1.62
C LYS A 127 0.40 10.96 -0.92
N LYS A 128 -0.55 10.79 0.01
CA LYS A 128 -1.09 11.88 0.83
C LYS A 128 -1.60 11.35 2.15
N LEU A 129 -1.29 12.05 3.23
CA LEU A 129 -1.86 11.82 4.56
C LEU A 129 -2.12 13.17 5.20
N THR A 130 -3.37 13.38 5.62
CA THR A 130 -3.84 14.60 6.27
C THR A 130 -4.83 14.25 7.37
N SER A 131 -5.43 15.21 8.05
CA SER A 131 -6.48 14.96 9.04
C SER A 131 -7.81 14.44 8.48
N SER A 132 -8.00 14.42 7.15
CA SER A 132 -9.28 14.06 6.51
C SER A 132 -9.15 13.14 5.30
N GLN A 133 -7.96 13.03 4.72
CA GLN A 133 -7.71 12.24 3.51
C GLN A 133 -6.43 11.42 3.63
N LEU A 134 -6.53 10.16 3.21
CA LEU A 134 -5.42 9.23 3.04
C LEU A 134 -5.45 8.72 1.59
N ILE A 135 -4.33 8.86 0.88
CA ILE A 135 -4.16 8.35 -0.48
C ILE A 135 -2.97 7.40 -0.46
N LEU A 136 -3.25 6.15 -0.83
CA LEU A 136 -2.29 5.06 -0.91
C LEU A 136 -2.10 4.67 -2.38
N PHE A 137 -0.89 4.28 -2.72
CA PHE A 137 -0.54 3.80 -4.05
C PHE A 137 0.15 2.45 -3.95
N GLU A 138 -0.21 1.54 -4.83
CA GLU A 138 0.40 0.22 -4.95
C GLU A 138 0.88 0.01 -6.38
N HIS A 139 2.03 -0.62 -6.52
CA HIS A 139 2.57 -1.06 -7.81
C HIS A 139 2.99 -2.51 -7.66
N ARG A 140 2.31 -3.40 -8.38
CA ARG A 140 2.56 -4.84 -8.35
C ARG A 140 3.13 -5.28 -9.70
N ILE A 141 4.21 -6.05 -9.64
CA ILE A 141 4.77 -6.72 -10.82
C ILE A 141 4.77 -8.21 -10.52
N THR A 142 4.03 -8.97 -11.32
CA THR A 142 4.06 -10.43 -11.35
C THR A 142 4.52 -10.90 -12.72
N PRO A 143 4.83 -12.20 -12.90
CA PRO A 143 5.08 -12.77 -14.23
C PRO A 143 3.89 -12.66 -15.19
N GLU A 144 2.68 -12.46 -14.65
CA GLU A 144 1.42 -12.45 -15.41
C GLU A 144 0.98 -11.05 -15.78
N TYR A 145 1.25 -10.06 -14.92
CA TYR A 145 0.80 -8.68 -15.13
C TYR A 145 1.66 -7.66 -14.36
N THR A 146 1.60 -6.42 -14.83
CA THR A 146 1.94 -5.23 -14.04
C THR A 146 0.65 -4.51 -13.68
N GLU A 147 0.50 -4.06 -12.45
CA GLU A 147 -0.70 -3.39 -11.95
C GLU A 147 -0.32 -2.19 -11.10
N GLU A 148 -1.09 -1.12 -11.25
CA GLU A 148 -1.01 0.06 -10.40
C GLU A 148 -2.38 0.43 -9.88
N ASP A 149 -2.47 0.67 -8.58
CA ASP A 149 -3.69 1.09 -7.91
C ASP A 149 -3.45 2.33 -7.06
N THR A 150 -4.39 3.26 -7.10
CA THR A 150 -4.50 4.39 -6.19
C THR A 150 -5.78 4.26 -5.38
N TYR A 151 -5.62 4.13 -4.07
CA TYR A 151 -6.72 3.99 -3.11
C TYR A 151 -6.93 5.31 -2.39
N THR A 152 -8.13 5.87 -2.48
CA THR A 152 -8.51 7.10 -1.76
C THR A 152 -9.44 6.78 -0.61
N TYR A 153 -9.05 7.24 0.58
CA TYR A 153 -9.81 7.09 1.80
C TYR A 153 -10.19 8.44 2.39
N LYS A 154 -11.39 8.50 2.99
CA LYS A 154 -11.83 9.60 3.85
C LYS A 154 -11.77 9.19 5.31
N ARG A 155 -11.48 10.13 6.20
CA ARG A 155 -11.57 9.88 7.64
C ARG A 155 -13.03 9.77 8.08
N VAL A 156 -13.32 8.82 8.96
CA VAL A 156 -14.65 8.65 9.59
C VAL A 156 -14.48 8.65 11.11
N ASN A 157 -15.37 9.36 11.80
CA ASN A 157 -15.36 9.54 13.25
C ASN A 157 -16.17 8.46 13.96
#